data_AF-A0A2E3DM02-F1
#
_entry.id   AF-A0A2E3DM02-F1
#
_cell.length_a   1.000
_cell.length_b   1.000
_cell.length_c   1.000
_cell.angle_alpha   90.00
_cell.angle_beta   90.00
_cell.angle_gamma   90.00
#
_symmetry.space_group_name_H-M   'P 1'
#
loop_
_entity.id
_entity.type
_entity.pdbx_description
1 polymer ?
#
loop_
_entity_poly.entity_id
_entity_poly.type
_entity_poly.pdbx_seq_one_letter_code
_entity_poly.pdbx_strand_id
1 'polypeptide(L)'
;MFSSVKQELYLNGIKMLGDEQAEALSHSDAELWLNGVVSITDYQATNLGKLEKINLASLRELTDQQASSLAYSLETYDNDSLKKYLKLGVTSITNKQAEAFALISHLWLDSLISLSDSQSQSLSKVPNLSLLGLESINKNQAASLSRVKTLFVSDAIRTQINTFRRLRDGISNR
;
A
#
# COMPACT_ATOMS: atom_id res chain seq x y z
N MET A 1 -31.01 -11.07 -10.22
CA MET A 1 -29.78 -10.89 -9.43
C MET A 1 -29.09 -9.65 -10.00
N PHE A 2 -29.35 -8.47 -9.46
CA PHE A 2 -28.67 -7.26 -9.90
C PHE A 2 -27.27 -7.31 -9.28
N SER A 3 -26.23 -7.42 -10.10
CA SER A 3 -24.85 -7.28 -9.64
C SER A 3 -24.73 -5.92 -8.95
N SER A 4 -24.24 -5.90 -7.70
CA SER A 4 -23.92 -4.65 -7.02
C SER A 4 -22.97 -3.84 -7.92
N VAL A 5 -23.44 -2.68 -8.37
CA VAL A 5 -22.56 -1.71 -9.02
C VAL A 5 -21.65 -1.20 -7.91
N LYS A 6 -20.40 -1.68 -7.84
CA LYS A 6 -19.39 -1.08 -6.96
C LYS A 6 -19.16 0.34 -7.46
N GLN A 7 -19.67 1.32 -6.72
CA GLN A 7 -19.62 2.73 -7.10
C GLN A 7 -18.25 3.30 -6.71
N GLU A 8 -17.59 4.00 -7.63
CA GLU A 8 -16.41 4.80 -7.31
C GLU A 8 -16.85 6.22 -6.94
N LEU A 9 -16.33 6.76 -5.83
CA LEU A 9 -16.64 8.11 -5.39
C LEU A 9 -15.36 8.96 -5.35
N TYR A 10 -15.33 9.97 -6.23
CA TYR A 10 -14.21 10.87 -6.40
C TYR A 10 -14.40 12.16 -5.61
N LEU A 11 -13.69 12.29 -4.49
CA LEU A 11 -13.71 13.43 -3.58
C LEU A 11 -12.36 14.16 -3.57
N ASN A 12 -11.68 14.18 -4.72
CA ASN A 12 -10.31 14.70 -4.85
C ASN A 12 -10.18 16.21 -4.54
N GLY A 13 -11.30 16.96 -4.49
CA GLY A 13 -11.31 18.36 -4.07
C GLY A 13 -11.24 18.58 -2.54
N ILE A 14 -11.47 17.53 -1.74
CA ILE A 14 -11.45 17.61 -0.27
C ILE A 14 -10.00 17.66 0.21
N LYS A 15 -9.57 18.82 0.73
CA LYS A 15 -8.22 19.01 1.29
C LYS A 15 -8.11 18.62 2.77
N MET A 16 -9.19 18.87 3.50
CA MET A 16 -9.31 18.59 4.93
C MET A 16 -10.56 17.74 5.13
N LEU A 17 -10.40 16.62 5.81
CA LEU A 17 -11.49 15.73 6.20
C LEU A 17 -11.82 16.00 7.67
N GLY A 18 -13.09 16.25 7.97
CA GLY A 18 -13.60 16.30 9.34
C GLY A 18 -13.87 14.89 9.89
N ASP A 19 -13.90 14.75 11.21
CA ASP A 19 -14.13 13.46 11.87
C ASP A 19 -15.50 12.87 11.51
N GLU A 20 -16.56 13.68 11.55
CA GLU A 20 -17.91 13.30 11.13
C GLU A 20 -17.97 12.87 9.66
N GLN A 21 -17.16 13.50 8.79
CA GLN A 21 -17.10 13.14 7.39
C GLN A 21 -16.40 11.79 7.19
N ALA A 22 -15.29 11.55 7.90
CA ALA A 22 -14.61 10.26 7.87
C ALA A 22 -15.50 9.13 8.39
N GLU A 23 -16.25 9.38 9.47
CA GLU A 23 -17.24 8.45 10.01
C GLU A 23 -18.36 8.17 9.00
N ALA A 24 -18.98 9.21 8.43
CA ALA A 24 -20.03 9.05 7.42
C ALA A 24 -19.53 8.26 6.20
N LEU A 25 -18.32 8.56 5.70
CA LEU A 25 -17.70 7.85 4.59
C LEU A 25 -17.42 6.38 4.92
N SER A 26 -17.11 6.04 6.17
CA SER A 26 -16.78 4.67 6.58
C SER A 26 -17.95 3.68 6.48
N HIS A 27 -19.18 4.18 6.31
CA HIS A 27 -20.38 3.38 6.09
C HIS A 27 -20.70 3.18 4.60
N SER A 28 -19.85 3.68 3.70
CA SER A 28 -20.04 3.57 2.26
C SER A 28 -19.44 2.27 1.72
N ASP A 29 -20.16 1.61 0.81
CA ASP A 29 -19.64 0.50 0.00
C ASP A 29 -18.86 0.99 -1.24
N ALA A 30 -18.71 2.32 -1.39
CA ALA A 30 -18.03 2.92 -2.52
C ALA A 30 -16.50 2.86 -2.39
N GLU A 31 -15.82 2.74 -3.52
CA GLU A 31 -14.37 2.90 -3.60
C GLU A 31 -14.03 4.39 -3.53
N LEU A 32 -13.28 4.82 -2.51
CA LEU A 32 -13.08 6.24 -2.24
C LEU A 32 -11.75 6.77 -2.79
N TRP A 33 -11.84 7.86 -3.55
CA TRP A 33 -10.69 8.62 -4.03
C TRP A 33 -10.64 9.97 -3.33
N LEU A 34 -9.70 10.11 -2.39
CA LEU A 34 -9.51 11.27 -1.52
C LEU A 34 -8.15 11.93 -1.81
N ASN A 35 -7.82 12.11 -3.09
CA ASN A 35 -6.49 12.61 -3.50
C ASN A 35 -6.22 14.09 -3.16
N GLY A 36 -7.16 14.78 -2.52
CA GLY A 36 -6.92 16.11 -1.94
C GLY A 36 -6.42 16.06 -0.49
N VAL A 37 -6.66 14.97 0.23
CA VAL A 37 -6.38 14.84 1.66
C VAL A 37 -4.87 14.65 1.86
N VAL A 38 -4.26 15.58 2.60
CA VAL A 38 -2.81 15.62 2.84
C VAL A 38 -2.39 15.16 4.24
N SER A 39 -3.34 15.11 5.18
CA SER A 39 -3.16 14.71 6.58
C SER A 39 -4.46 14.14 7.13
N ILE A 40 -4.37 13.23 8.10
CA ILE A 40 -5.51 12.66 8.82
C ILE A 40 -5.25 12.57 10.33
N THR A 41 -6.31 12.48 11.12
CA THR A 41 -6.23 12.14 12.56
C THR A 41 -6.29 10.63 12.77
N ASP A 42 -5.98 10.16 13.99
CA ASP A 42 -6.10 8.73 14.35
C ASP A 42 -7.56 8.25 14.29
N TYR A 43 -8.50 9.13 14.63
CA TYR A 43 -9.93 8.86 14.51
C TYR A 43 -10.35 8.68 13.04
N GLN A 44 -9.87 9.57 12.16
CA GLN A 44 -10.12 9.47 10.72
C GLN A 44 -9.48 8.21 10.13
N ALA A 45 -8.24 7.89 10.49
CA ALA A 45 -7.58 6.66 10.07
C ALA A 45 -8.37 5.40 10.48
N THR A 46 -8.95 5.41 11.69
CA THR A 46 -9.77 4.31 12.21
C THR A 46 -11.05 4.13 11.41
N ASN A 47 -11.73 5.23 11.04
CA ASN A 47 -12.94 5.15 10.23
C ASN A 47 -12.63 4.80 8.75
N LEU A 48 -11.67 5.48 8.14
CA LEU A 48 -11.24 5.20 6.76
C LEU A 48 -10.66 3.79 6.60
N GLY A 49 -10.05 3.24 7.66
CA GLY A 49 -9.55 1.88 7.72
C GLY A 49 -10.64 0.81 7.59
N LYS A 50 -11.91 1.13 7.82
CA LYS A 50 -13.02 0.18 7.65
C LYS A 50 -13.33 -0.10 6.16
N LEU A 51 -12.90 0.77 5.27
CA LEU A 51 -13.16 0.67 3.83
C LEU A 51 -12.27 -0.42 3.19
N GLU A 52 -12.87 -1.15 2.23
CA GLU A 52 -12.13 -2.10 1.40
C GLU A 52 -11.11 -1.39 0.50
N LYS A 53 -11.51 -0.28 -0.12
CA LYS A 53 -10.70 0.41 -1.12
C LYS A 53 -10.67 1.90 -0.90
N ILE A 54 -9.47 2.41 -0.65
CA ILE A 54 -9.24 3.81 -0.43
C ILE A 54 -7.96 4.29 -1.11
N ASN A 55 -8.06 5.42 -1.79
CA ASN A 55 -6.93 6.14 -2.36
C ASN A 55 -6.70 7.47 -1.65
N LEU A 56 -5.53 7.59 -1.03
CA LEU A 56 -5.01 8.75 -0.32
C LEU A 56 -3.65 9.13 -0.92
N ALA A 57 -3.55 9.21 -2.25
CA ALA A 57 -2.28 9.44 -2.97
C ALA A 57 -1.59 10.77 -2.62
N SER A 58 -2.27 11.70 -1.95
CA SER A 58 -1.69 12.96 -1.46
C SER A 58 -1.32 12.96 0.01
N LEU A 59 -1.67 11.91 0.76
CA LEU A 59 -1.33 11.77 2.18
C LEU A 59 0.16 11.47 2.32
N ARG A 60 0.92 12.43 2.87
CA ARG A 60 2.39 12.40 2.87
C ARG A 60 3.00 11.80 4.13
N GLU A 61 2.28 11.88 5.24
CA GLU A 61 2.76 11.45 6.55
C GLU A 61 1.68 10.68 7.28
N LEU A 62 2.12 9.72 8.10
CA LEU A 62 1.29 8.87 8.94
C LEU A 62 2.05 8.56 10.22
N THR A 63 1.34 8.41 11.33
CA THR A 63 1.88 7.74 12.53
C THR A 63 1.84 6.22 12.36
N ASP A 64 2.57 5.48 13.18
CA ASP A 64 2.48 4.00 13.21
C ASP A 64 1.04 3.54 13.56
N GLN A 65 0.36 4.29 14.43
CA GLN A 65 -1.03 4.03 14.80
C GLN A 65 -1.97 4.22 13.61
N GLN A 66 -1.82 5.30 12.85
CA GLN A 66 -2.65 5.57 11.68
C GLN A 66 -2.44 4.54 10.58
N ALA A 67 -1.19 4.11 10.34
CA ALA A 67 -0.91 3.04 9.40
C ALA A 67 -1.56 1.72 9.82
N SER A 68 -1.53 1.40 11.12
CA SER A 68 -2.20 0.22 11.68
C SER A 68 -3.72 0.30 11.50
N SER A 69 -4.33 1.45 11.81
CA SER A 69 -5.76 1.68 11.58
C SER A 69 -6.13 1.59 10.10
N LEU A 70 -5.34 2.19 9.20
CA LEU A 70 -5.61 2.14 7.76
C LEU A 70 -5.41 0.74 7.18
N ALA A 71 -4.51 -0.08 7.72
CA ALA A 71 -4.27 -1.45 7.28
C ALA A 71 -5.30 -2.45 7.80
N TYR A 72 -6.04 -2.08 8.85
CA TYR A 72 -7.09 -2.91 9.43
C TYR A 72 -8.13 -3.32 8.38
N SER A 73 -8.68 -4.52 8.49
CA SER A 73 -9.78 -5.01 7.65
C SER A 73 -10.79 -5.70 8.54
N LEU A 74 -12.07 -5.34 8.41
CA LEU A 74 -13.18 -5.94 9.16
C LEU A 74 -13.55 -7.34 8.65
N GLU A 75 -13.17 -7.69 7.41
CA GLU A 75 -13.53 -8.99 6.84
C GLU A 75 -12.68 -10.12 7.42
N THR A 76 -13.34 -10.99 8.17
CA THR A 76 -12.84 -12.28 8.63
C THR A 76 -12.94 -13.32 7.51
N TYR A 77 -11.78 -13.90 7.17
CA TYR A 77 -11.56 -15.24 6.59
C TYR A 77 -12.81 -16.01 6.15
N ASP A 78 -13.34 -15.67 4.98
CA ASP A 78 -14.02 -16.65 4.15
C ASP A 78 -13.47 -16.53 2.73
N ASN A 79 -12.66 -17.52 2.36
CA ASN A 79 -12.03 -17.70 1.04
C ASN A 79 -11.03 -16.61 0.55
N ASP A 80 -9.75 -16.82 0.87
CA ASP A 80 -8.55 -16.52 0.04
C ASP A 80 -8.38 -15.13 -0.61
N SER A 81 -9.09 -14.10 -0.17
CA SER A 81 -8.93 -12.75 -0.71
C SER A 81 -9.31 -11.69 0.30
N LEU A 82 -8.38 -11.33 1.18
CA LEU A 82 -8.34 -9.93 1.61
C LEU A 82 -8.33 -9.09 0.32
N LYS A 83 -9.35 -8.26 0.08
CA LYS A 83 -9.42 -7.38 -1.10
C LYS A 83 -9.10 -5.93 -0.74
N LYS A 84 -8.35 -5.74 0.34
CA LYS A 84 -7.96 -4.41 0.77
C LYS A 84 -7.04 -3.73 -0.23
N TYR A 85 -7.51 -2.62 -0.79
CA TYR A 85 -6.77 -1.69 -1.64
C TYR A 85 -6.42 -0.45 -0.82
N LEU A 86 -5.13 -0.13 -0.78
CA LEU A 86 -4.64 1.12 -0.20
C LEU A 86 -3.61 1.76 -1.12
N LYS A 87 -3.84 3.03 -1.48
CA LYS A 87 -2.84 3.87 -2.13
C LYS A 87 -2.50 5.06 -1.26
N LEU A 88 -1.21 5.30 -1.06
CA LEU A 88 -0.68 6.40 -0.24
C LEU A 88 0.33 7.24 -1.02
N GLY A 89 0.49 8.50 -0.59
CA GLY A 89 1.46 9.45 -1.12
C GLY A 89 2.76 9.55 -0.33
N VAL A 90 3.00 8.63 0.60
CA VAL A 90 4.16 8.68 1.52
C VAL A 90 5.48 8.48 0.77
N THR A 91 6.50 9.24 1.15
CA THR A 91 7.86 9.16 0.57
C THR A 91 8.82 8.34 1.40
N SER A 92 8.47 8.05 2.66
CA SER A 92 9.18 7.17 3.58
C SER A 92 8.19 6.47 4.51
N ILE A 93 8.57 5.31 5.04
CA ILE A 93 7.79 4.58 6.05
C ILE A 93 8.71 4.11 7.19
N THR A 94 8.14 3.77 8.35
CA THR A 94 8.84 3.08 9.44
C THR A 94 8.78 1.56 9.25
N ASN A 95 9.58 0.79 10.01
CA ASN A 95 9.47 -0.68 10.01
C ASN A 95 8.09 -1.13 10.51
N LYS A 96 7.53 -0.46 11.52
CA LYS A 96 6.19 -0.75 12.06
C LYS A 96 5.09 -0.49 11.03
N GLN A 97 5.20 0.58 10.26
CA GLN A 97 4.28 0.85 9.15
C GLN A 97 4.36 -0.23 8.07
N ALA A 98 5.58 -0.65 7.69
CA ALA A 98 5.75 -1.75 6.74
C ALA A 98 5.16 -3.08 7.26
N GLU A 99 5.30 -3.36 8.56
CA GLU A 99 4.68 -4.52 9.22
C GLU A 99 3.14 -4.44 9.20
N ALA A 100 2.56 -3.28 9.51
CA ALA A 100 1.11 -3.07 9.41
C ALA A 100 0.60 -3.29 7.98
N PHE A 101 1.28 -2.72 6.98
CA PHE A 101 0.89 -2.83 5.58
C PHE A 101 1.09 -4.24 4.99
N ALA A 102 1.81 -5.13 5.65
CA ALA A 102 1.96 -6.52 5.21
C ALA A 102 0.64 -7.31 5.18
N LEU A 103 -0.41 -6.79 5.84
CA LEU A 103 -1.76 -7.37 5.85
C LEU A 103 -2.61 -6.91 4.66
N ILE A 104 -2.12 -5.98 3.84
CA ILE A 104 -2.85 -5.40 2.72
C ILE A 104 -2.63 -6.25 1.46
N SER A 105 -3.70 -6.48 0.70
CA SER A 105 -3.64 -7.31 -0.51
C SER A 105 -3.13 -6.58 -1.75
N HIS A 106 -3.44 -5.28 -1.83
CA HIS A 106 -3.15 -4.43 -2.95
C HIS A 106 -2.67 -3.06 -2.42
N LEU A 107 -1.36 -2.81 -2.48
CA LEU A 107 -0.72 -1.65 -1.87
C LEU A 107 0.07 -0.85 -2.91
N TRP A 108 -0.21 0.45 -3.01
CA TRP A 108 0.54 1.38 -3.85
C TRP A 108 1.24 2.43 -3.00
N LEU A 109 2.57 2.38 -3.04
CA LEU A 109 3.47 3.33 -2.41
C LEU A 109 4.37 3.93 -3.50
N ASP A 110 3.76 4.43 -4.58
CA ASP A 110 4.47 4.90 -5.77
C ASP A 110 5.40 6.10 -5.50
N SER A 111 5.18 6.83 -4.40
CA SER A 111 6.02 7.94 -3.97
C SER A 111 7.19 7.52 -3.06
N LEU A 112 7.28 6.24 -2.67
CA LEU A 112 8.29 5.74 -1.75
C LEU A 112 9.64 5.59 -2.46
N ILE A 113 10.65 6.37 -2.03
CA ILE A 113 11.93 6.48 -2.73
C ILE A 113 12.98 5.45 -2.31
N SER A 114 12.88 4.94 -1.07
CA SER A 114 13.83 3.98 -0.50
C SER A 114 13.16 3.03 0.48
N LEU A 115 13.81 1.90 0.71
CA LEU A 115 13.41 0.88 1.66
C LEU A 115 14.62 0.40 2.47
N SER A 116 14.39 -0.01 3.72
CA SER A 116 15.32 -0.84 4.47
C SER A 116 15.15 -2.33 4.12
N ASP A 117 16.12 -3.16 4.51
CA ASP A 117 16.02 -4.62 4.37
C ASP A 117 14.81 -5.18 5.14
N SER A 118 14.56 -4.65 6.34
CA SER A 118 13.42 -5.02 7.19
C SER A 118 12.09 -4.62 6.54
N GLN A 119 11.99 -3.42 5.98
CA GLN A 119 10.78 -2.97 5.27
C GLN A 119 10.52 -3.82 4.03
N SER A 120 11.57 -4.14 3.27
CA SER A 120 11.45 -5.02 2.10
C SER A 120 10.98 -6.42 2.49
N GLN A 121 11.44 -6.95 3.63
CA GLN A 121 10.99 -8.22 4.17
C GLN A 121 9.51 -8.20 4.56
N SER A 122 9.06 -7.16 5.27
CA SER A 122 7.65 -7.02 5.65
C SER A 122 6.74 -6.84 4.42
N LEU A 123 7.09 -5.93 3.51
CA LEU A 123 6.31 -5.65 2.31
C LEU A 123 6.32 -6.82 1.30
N SER A 124 7.29 -7.73 1.36
CA SER A 124 7.29 -8.94 0.51
C SER A 124 6.10 -9.87 0.72
N LYS A 125 5.37 -9.70 1.83
CA LYS A 125 4.14 -10.43 2.16
C LYS A 125 2.90 -9.88 1.44
N VAL A 126 2.97 -8.65 0.91
CA VAL A 126 1.90 -8.04 0.13
C VAL A 126 1.83 -8.72 -1.24
N PRO A 127 0.70 -9.31 -1.64
CA PRO A 127 0.57 -9.99 -2.93
C PRO A 127 0.72 -9.07 -4.14
N ASN A 128 0.08 -7.89 -4.10
CA ASN A 128 0.13 -6.90 -5.18
C ASN A 128 0.71 -5.59 -4.63
N LEU A 129 1.96 -5.31 -4.99
CA LEU A 129 2.72 -4.20 -4.43
C LEU A 129 3.24 -3.31 -5.56
N SER A 130 3.02 -2.00 -5.43
CA SER A 130 3.59 -0.99 -6.33
C SER A 130 4.55 -0.08 -5.58
N LEU A 131 5.76 0.04 -6.13
CA LEU A 131 6.91 0.79 -5.63
C LEU A 131 7.58 1.53 -6.79
N LEU A 132 6.79 2.24 -7.62
CA LEU A 132 7.29 2.85 -8.85
C LEU A 132 8.36 3.93 -8.62
N GLY A 133 8.30 4.63 -7.48
CA GLY A 133 9.27 5.67 -7.10
C GLY A 133 10.57 5.16 -6.48
N LEU A 134 10.73 3.85 -6.28
CA LEU A 134 11.93 3.29 -5.65
C LEU A 134 13.15 3.51 -6.54
N GLU A 135 14.19 4.16 -6.00
CA GLU A 135 15.34 4.61 -6.79
C GLU A 135 16.43 3.54 -6.95
N SER A 136 16.72 2.79 -5.87
CA SER A 136 17.71 1.71 -5.88
C SER A 136 17.41 0.64 -4.84
N ILE A 137 17.96 -0.56 -5.04
CA ILE A 137 17.89 -1.67 -4.09
C ILE A 137 19.22 -2.41 -3.94
N ASN A 138 19.44 -3.01 -2.78
CA ASN A 138 20.54 -3.94 -2.55
C ASN A 138 20.12 -5.40 -2.78
N LYS A 139 21.08 -6.33 -2.62
CA LYS A 139 20.86 -7.77 -2.79
C LYS A 139 19.78 -8.35 -1.87
N ASN A 140 19.76 -7.95 -0.59
CA ASN A 140 18.79 -8.46 0.39
C ASN A 140 17.38 -7.98 0.06
N GLN A 141 17.25 -6.70 -0.32
CA GLN A 141 15.98 -6.10 -0.75
C GLN A 141 15.46 -6.77 -2.02
N ALA A 142 16.33 -6.99 -3.01
CA ALA A 142 15.97 -7.76 -4.21
C ALA A 142 15.49 -9.18 -3.88
N ALA A 143 16.17 -9.87 -2.95
CA ALA A 143 15.78 -11.20 -2.52
C ALA A 143 14.39 -11.23 -1.86
N SER A 144 14.06 -10.23 -1.03
CA SER A 144 12.74 -10.08 -0.43
C SER A 144 11.67 -9.72 -1.46
N LEU A 145 11.89 -8.65 -2.25
CA LEU A 145 10.93 -8.16 -3.23
C LEU A 145 10.65 -9.16 -4.36
N SER A 146 11.61 -10.04 -4.70
CA SER A 146 11.39 -11.10 -5.70
C SER A 146 10.32 -12.13 -5.31
N ARG A 147 9.85 -12.12 -4.05
CA ARG A 147 8.79 -13.02 -3.53
C ARG A 147 7.38 -12.45 -3.70
N VAL A 148 7.25 -11.15 -3.99
CA VAL A 148 5.94 -10.52 -4.24
C VAL A 148 5.32 -11.12 -5.49
N LYS A 149 4.07 -11.56 -5.40
CA LYS A 149 3.33 -12.22 -6.50
C LYS A 149 3.20 -11.30 -7.73
N THR A 150 2.74 -10.07 -7.49
CA THR A 150 2.62 -9.03 -8.52
C THR A 150 3.33 -7.77 -8.03
N LEU A 151 4.56 -7.56 -8.48
CA LEU A 151 5.36 -6.40 -8.13
C LEU A 151 5.39 -5.40 -9.28
N PHE A 152 4.95 -4.16 -9.06
CA PHE A 152 5.11 -3.05 -9.98
C PHE A 152 6.28 -2.16 -9.51
N VAL A 153 7.34 -2.09 -10.31
CA VAL A 153 8.53 -1.26 -10.08
C VAL A 153 9.04 -0.75 -11.42
N SER A 154 9.86 0.29 -11.41
CA SER A 154 10.54 0.78 -12.61
C SER A 154 11.43 -0.28 -13.27
N ASP A 155 11.74 -0.10 -14.56
CA ASP A 155 12.63 -0.99 -15.30
C ASP A 155 14.04 -1.07 -14.69
N ALA A 156 14.51 0.02 -14.10
CA ALA A 156 15.78 0.08 -13.39
C ALA A 156 15.80 -0.88 -12.19
N ILE A 157 14.77 -0.83 -11.34
CA ILE A 157 14.65 -1.75 -10.19
C ILE A 157 14.41 -3.19 -10.67
N ARG A 158 13.60 -3.39 -11.71
CA ARG A 158 13.40 -4.72 -12.31
C ARG A 158 14.73 -5.35 -12.74
N THR A 159 15.59 -4.55 -13.36
CA THR A 159 16.93 -4.97 -13.80
C THR A 159 17.82 -5.32 -12.62
N GLN A 160 17.78 -4.55 -11.53
CA GLN A 160 18.51 -4.88 -10.30
C GLN A 160 18.03 -6.21 -9.70
N ILE A 161 16.72 -6.43 -9.58
CA ILE A 161 16.15 -7.70 -9.07
C ILE A 161 16.64 -8.89 -9.92
N ASN A 162 16.54 -8.79 -11.25
CA ASN A 162 16.97 -9.84 -12.16
C ASN A 162 18.48 -10.12 -12.07
N THR A 163 19.29 -9.07 -11.95
CA THR A 163 20.75 -9.19 -11.79
C THR A 163 21.10 -9.94 -10.51
N PHE A 164 20.54 -9.55 -9.36
CA PHE A 164 20.80 -10.24 -8.11
C PHE A 164 20.30 -11.68 -8.10
N ARG A 165 19.19 -11.98 -8.79
CA ARG A 165 18.69 -13.34 -8.98
C ARG A 165 19.68 -14.21 -9.75
N ARG A 166 20.20 -13.72 -10.89
CA ARG A 166 21.19 -14.44 -11.70
C ARG A 166 22.49 -14.71 -10.93
N LEU A 167 22.98 -13.70 -10.20
CA LEU A 167 24.19 -13.84 -9.37
C LEU A 167 24.01 -14.88 -8.26
N ARG A 168 22.82 -14.97 -7.67
CA ARG A 168 22.49 -16.01 -6.68
C ARG A 168 22.45 -17.40 -7.31
N ASP A 169 21.87 -17.52 -8.50
CA ASP A 169 21.63 -18.79 -9.17
C ASP A 169 22.88 -19.30 -9.95
N GLY A 170 24.02 -18.60 -9.87
CA GLY A 170 25.27 -18.99 -10.52
C GLY A 170 25.26 -18.83 -12.06
N ILE A 171 24.26 -18.14 -12.61
CA ILE A 171 24.13 -17.92 -14.05
C ILE A 171 24.92 -16.66 -14.41
N SER A 172 26.19 -16.84 -14.77
CA SER A 172 27.02 -15.77 -15.33
C SER A 172 26.51 -15.38 -16.72
N ASN A 173 26.32 -14.09 -16.98
CA ASN A 173 26.06 -13.59 -18.34
C ASN A 173 27.29 -13.90 -19.20
N ARG A 174 27.20 -14.94 -20.03
CA ARG A 174 28.11 -15.16 -21.16
C ARG A 174 27.75 -14.22 -22.30
#